data_AF-A0A183DUD0-F1
#
_entry.id   AF-A0A183DUD0-F1
#
_cell.length_a   1.000
_cell.length_b   1.000
_cell.length_c   1.000
_cell.angle_alpha   90.00
_cell.angle_beta   90.00
_cell.angle_gamma   90.00
#
_symmetry.space_group_name_H-M   'P 1'
#
loop_
_entity.id
_entity.type
_entity.pdbx_description
1 polymer ?
#
loop_
_entity_poly.entity_id
_entity_poly.type
_entity_poly.pdbx_seq_one_letter_code
_entity_poly.pdbx_strand_id
1 'polypeptide(L)'
;MSCKECEDDSSNSGPPSYPTTPPPPQPPMCSKRDIYTNTSVFEAIDEVAISMAQSEVTTFTELIRSLTDNARNDIEKARAIYRWITIKNLNVMQFDSHLDRNTPMGLLRGIKYGTESYHVLFKRLCRWDNIQHQDLS
;
A
#
# COMPACT_ATOMS: atom_id res chain seq x y z
N MET A 1 24.35 -64.70 -19.12
CA MET A 1 24.79 -63.67 -20.10
C MET A 1 25.24 -62.45 -19.33
N SER A 2 26.48 -62.05 -19.55
CA SER A 2 27.12 -60.86 -18.98
C SER A 2 27.06 -59.70 -20.00
N CYS A 3 27.42 -58.50 -19.52
CA CYS A 3 27.96 -57.33 -20.27
C CYS A 3 26.91 -56.39 -20.93
N LYS A 4 27.02 -55.05 -20.95
CA LYS A 4 28.03 -54.08 -20.44
C LYS A 4 27.52 -52.65 -20.74
N GLU A 5 28.01 -51.68 -19.96
CA GLU A 5 27.80 -50.22 -20.11
C GLU A 5 28.37 -49.61 -21.41
N CYS A 6 27.94 -48.39 -21.75
CA CYS A 6 28.80 -47.33 -22.31
C CYS A 6 28.35 -45.94 -21.81
N GLU A 7 29.25 -45.25 -21.11
CA GLU A 7 29.27 -43.79 -20.91
C GLU A 7 29.66 -43.07 -22.22
N ASP A 8 29.25 -41.80 -22.41
CA ASP A 8 30.02 -40.80 -23.16
C ASP A 8 29.69 -39.37 -22.72
N ASP A 9 30.74 -38.56 -22.70
CA ASP A 9 30.96 -37.25 -22.09
C ASP A 9 30.59 -36.09 -23.05
N SER A 10 29.93 -35.03 -22.57
CA SER A 10 30.19 -33.66 -23.10
C SER A 10 29.47 -32.58 -22.30
N SER A 11 30.30 -31.83 -21.59
CA SER A 11 30.08 -30.48 -21.07
C SER A 11 29.27 -29.56 -22.01
N ASN A 12 28.15 -29.02 -21.50
CA ASN A 12 27.56 -27.78 -22.02
C ASN A 12 26.94 -26.96 -20.87
N SER A 13 27.68 -25.95 -20.42
CA SER A 13 27.27 -24.96 -19.43
C SER A 13 26.23 -24.00 -20.02
N GLY A 14 24.95 -24.35 -19.95
CA GLY A 14 23.83 -23.43 -20.17
C GLY A 14 23.42 -22.70 -18.89
N PRO A 15 22.88 -21.46 -18.97
CA PRO A 15 22.34 -20.76 -17.81
C PRO A 15 21.22 -21.59 -17.15
N PRO A 16 21.03 -21.50 -15.82
CA PRO A 16 20.04 -22.32 -15.13
C PRO A 16 18.66 -22.07 -15.74
N SER A 17 18.10 -23.12 -16.35
CA SER A 17 16.73 -23.09 -16.88
C SER A 17 15.79 -22.82 -15.72
N TYR A 18 15.11 -21.67 -15.75
CA TYR A 18 14.04 -21.40 -14.80
C TYR A 18 12.97 -22.50 -14.93
N PRO A 19 12.50 -23.08 -13.81
CA PRO A 19 11.48 -24.12 -13.86
C PRO A 19 10.20 -23.58 -14.50
N THR A 20 9.67 -24.32 -15.47
CA THR A 20 8.48 -23.96 -16.27
C THR A 20 7.19 -23.93 -15.44
N THR A 21 7.24 -24.41 -14.20
CA THR A 21 6.10 -24.44 -13.28
C THR A 21 6.42 -23.65 -12.02
N PRO A 22 5.55 -22.70 -11.62
CA PRO A 22 5.68 -22.02 -10.34
C PRO A 22 5.76 -23.04 -9.20
N PRO A 23 6.57 -22.78 -8.16
CA PRO A 23 6.59 -23.63 -6.99
C PRO A 23 5.18 -23.72 -6.39
N PRO A 24 4.79 -24.87 -5.81
CA PRO A 24 3.49 -25.03 -5.17
C PRO A 24 3.28 -23.92 -4.14
N PRO A 25 2.08 -23.30 -4.08
CA PRO A 25 1.80 -22.25 -3.11
C PRO A 25 1.97 -22.82 -1.69
N GLN A 26 3.03 -22.42 -1.01
CA GLN A 26 3.24 -22.81 0.38
C GLN A 26 2.33 -21.96 1.26
N PRO A 27 1.64 -22.56 2.25
CA PRO A 27 0.89 -21.79 3.22
C PRO A 27 1.83 -20.84 3.96
N PRO A 28 1.40 -19.59 4.23
CA PRO A 28 2.22 -18.64 4.95
C PRO A 28 2.65 -19.21 6.31
N MET A 29 3.92 -19.03 6.66
CA MET A 29 4.51 -19.60 7.88
C MET A 29 3.92 -19.03 9.18
N CYS A 30 3.20 -17.91 9.09
CA CYS A 30 2.63 -17.20 10.23
C CYS A 30 1.12 -17.02 10.02
N SER A 31 0.33 -17.22 11.07
CA SER A 31 -1.10 -16.91 11.03
C SER A 31 -1.28 -15.39 10.93
N LYS A 32 -2.33 -14.92 10.25
CA LYS A 32 -2.72 -13.50 10.30
C LYS A 32 -2.88 -13.00 11.75
N ARG A 33 -3.25 -13.89 12.68
CA ARG A 33 -3.36 -13.58 14.12
C ARG A 33 -2.03 -13.28 14.80
N ASP A 34 -0.91 -13.78 14.26
CA ASP A 34 0.43 -13.51 14.81
C ASP A 34 0.95 -12.11 14.42
N ILE A 35 0.32 -11.48 13.40
CA ILE A 35 0.62 -10.11 12.94
C ILE A 35 -0.29 -9.08 13.62
N TYR A 36 -1.53 -9.46 13.95
CA TYR A 36 -2.51 -8.58 14.60
C TYR A 36 -2.76 -9.02 16.04
N THR A 37 -1.78 -8.73 16.91
CA THR A 37 -1.81 -9.08 18.34
C THR A 37 -2.93 -8.38 19.12
N ASN A 38 -3.34 -7.17 18.71
CA ASN A 38 -4.56 -6.48 19.17
C ASN A 38 -4.84 -5.27 18.25
N THR A 39 -6.08 -4.96 17.89
CA THR A 39 -6.40 -3.75 17.09
C THR A 39 -6.28 -2.45 17.89
N SER A 40 -6.29 -2.52 19.23
CA SER A 40 -6.12 -1.34 20.10
C SER A 40 -4.79 -0.63 19.88
N VAL A 41 -3.77 -1.32 19.36
CA VAL A 41 -2.47 -0.70 19.02
C VAL A 41 -2.61 0.39 17.96
N PHE A 42 -3.70 0.39 17.18
CA PHE A 42 -3.98 1.39 16.16
C PHE A 42 -4.96 2.47 16.61
N GLU A 43 -5.43 2.46 17.87
CA GLU A 43 -6.47 3.38 18.33
C GLU A 43 -6.05 4.85 18.17
N ALA A 44 -4.85 5.20 18.62
CA ALA A 44 -4.29 6.55 18.46
C ALA A 44 -4.14 6.95 16.98
N ILE A 45 -3.77 5.99 16.11
CA ILE A 45 -3.64 6.22 14.66
C ILE A 45 -5.02 6.44 14.02
N ASP A 46 -6.00 5.64 14.42
CA ASP A 46 -7.36 5.72 13.90
C ASP A 46 -8.04 7.03 14.34
N GLU A 47 -7.81 7.51 15.56
CA GLU A 47 -8.32 8.80 16.06
C GLU A 47 -7.83 9.98 15.23
N VAL A 48 -6.53 10.03 14.93
CA VAL A 48 -5.94 11.08 14.07
C VAL A 48 -6.57 11.03 12.67
N ALA A 49 -6.73 9.83 12.09
CA ALA A 49 -7.37 9.68 10.79
C ALA A 49 -8.84 10.12 10.79
N ILE A 50 -9.59 9.87 11.86
CA ILE A 50 -10.97 10.33 12.04
C ILE A 50 -11.03 11.86 12.11
N SER A 51 -10.20 12.46 12.95
CA SER A 51 -10.11 13.92 13.08
C SER A 51 -9.77 14.58 11.73
N MET A 52 -8.76 14.06 11.04
CA MET A 52 -8.35 14.59 9.74
C MET A 52 -9.38 14.40 8.64
N ALA A 53 -10.20 13.36 8.71
CA ALA A 53 -11.26 13.13 7.73
C ALA A 53 -12.41 14.15 7.84
N GLN A 54 -12.56 14.81 8.99
CA GLN A 54 -13.56 15.86 9.22
C GLN A 54 -13.08 17.25 8.76
N SER A 55 -11.78 17.44 8.57
CA SER A 55 -11.22 18.71 8.07
C SER A 55 -11.37 18.84 6.54
N GLU A 56 -11.52 20.08 6.07
CA GLU A 56 -11.86 20.38 4.67
C GLU A 56 -10.66 20.72 3.77
N VAL A 57 -9.51 21.16 4.31
CA VAL A 57 -8.37 21.57 3.48
C VAL A 57 -7.10 20.90 3.95
N THR A 58 -6.60 19.96 3.13
CA THR A 58 -5.30 19.33 3.34
C THR A 58 -4.63 19.12 1.98
N THR A 59 -3.46 19.76 1.79
CA THR A 59 -2.57 19.42 0.67
C THR A 59 -2.03 18.00 0.87
N PHE A 60 -1.48 17.37 -0.18
CA PHE A 60 -0.89 16.02 -0.03
C PHE A 60 0.15 15.95 1.08
N THR A 61 1.03 16.95 1.16
CA THR A 61 2.11 17.00 2.15
C THR A 61 1.56 17.16 3.56
N GLU A 62 0.66 18.12 3.78
CA GLU A 62 0.09 18.36 5.10
C GLU A 62 -0.77 17.18 5.58
N LEU A 63 -1.56 16.59 4.68
CA LEU A 63 -2.37 15.42 4.99
C LEU A 63 -1.50 14.26 5.45
N ILE A 64 -0.49 13.90 4.65
CA ILE A 64 0.39 12.78 4.97
C ILE A 64 1.15 13.05 6.26
N ARG A 65 1.78 14.22 6.39
CA ARG A 65 2.52 14.59 7.59
C ARG A 65 1.66 14.47 8.85
N SER A 66 0.40 14.91 8.79
CA SER A 66 -0.51 14.86 9.92
C SER A 66 -1.01 13.44 10.22
N LEU A 67 -1.27 12.62 9.18
CA LEU A 67 -1.69 11.23 9.35
C LEU A 67 -0.57 10.32 9.87
N THR A 68 0.67 10.60 9.50
CA THR A 68 1.83 9.74 9.80
C THR A 68 2.70 10.25 10.94
N ASP A 69 2.38 11.40 11.55
CA ASP A 69 3.19 12.05 12.60
C ASP A 69 3.55 11.09 13.76
N ASN A 70 2.59 10.26 14.16
CA ASN A 70 2.74 9.30 15.26
C ASN A 70 3.00 7.85 14.80
N ALA A 71 3.10 7.60 13.49
CA ALA A 71 3.25 6.27 12.94
C ALA A 71 4.73 5.85 12.90
N ARG A 72 5.05 4.68 13.45
CA ARG A 72 6.43 4.21 13.62
C ARG A 72 6.91 3.27 12.52
N ASN A 73 5.98 2.70 11.77
CA ASN A 73 6.26 1.71 10.74
C ASN A 73 5.25 1.84 9.58
N ASP A 74 5.57 1.22 8.45
CA ASP A 74 4.76 1.31 7.23
C ASP A 74 3.33 0.75 7.41
N ILE A 75 3.13 -0.19 8.34
CA ILE A 75 1.81 -0.75 8.63
C ILE A 75 0.92 0.31 9.29
N GLU A 76 1.43 1.03 10.29
CA GLU A 76 0.71 2.12 10.95
C GLU A 76 0.39 3.27 9.98
N LYS A 77 1.34 3.62 9.10
CA LYS A 77 1.12 4.64 8.08
C LYS A 77 0.05 4.22 7.07
N ALA A 78 0.15 3.00 6.54
CA ALA A 78 -0.85 2.44 5.65
C ALA A 78 -2.23 2.39 6.31
N ARG A 79 -2.28 2.04 7.60
CA ARG A 79 -3.50 2.05 8.41
C ARG A 79 -4.12 3.45 8.51
N ALA A 80 -3.33 4.47 8.84
CA ALA A 80 -3.79 5.85 8.95
C ALA A 80 -4.42 6.35 7.63
N ILE A 81 -3.69 6.15 6.52
CA ILE A 81 -4.12 6.55 5.17
C ILE A 81 -5.40 5.82 4.77
N TYR A 82 -5.42 4.49 4.91
CA TYR A 82 -6.60 3.70 4.57
C TYR A 82 -7.82 4.09 5.40
N ARG A 83 -7.62 4.28 6.71
CA ARG A 83 -8.67 4.70 7.63
C ARG A 83 -9.24 6.05 7.22
N TRP A 84 -8.39 7.03 6.93
CA TRP A 84 -8.81 8.34 6.43
C TRP A 84 -9.67 8.22 5.16
N ILE A 85 -9.22 7.45 4.15
CA ILE A 85 -9.97 7.25 2.89
C ILE A 85 -11.36 6.68 3.18
N THR A 86 -11.44 5.61 3.99
CA THR A 86 -12.69 4.88 4.23
C THR A 86 -13.72 5.64 5.06
N ILE A 87 -13.30 6.64 5.83
CA ILE A 87 -14.21 7.50 6.61
C ILE A 87 -14.92 8.52 5.70
N LYS A 88 -14.30 8.92 4.58
CA LYS A 88 -14.88 9.90 3.67
C LYS A 88 -16.10 9.30 2.98
N ASN A 89 -17.29 9.87 3.23
CA ASN A 89 -18.51 9.49 2.55
C ASN A 89 -18.69 10.30 1.25
N LEU A 90 -18.20 9.76 0.14
CA LEU A 90 -18.26 10.42 -1.18
C LEU A 90 -19.68 10.71 -1.67
N ASN A 91 -20.68 9.97 -1.20
CA ASN A 91 -22.07 10.18 -1.63
C ASN A 91 -22.58 11.55 -1.15
N VAL A 92 -22.23 11.96 0.07
CA VAL A 92 -22.69 13.21 0.68
C VAL A 92 -21.72 14.38 0.48
N MET A 93 -20.43 14.11 0.26
CA MET A 93 -19.44 15.16 0.03
C MET A 93 -19.74 15.98 -1.22
N GLN A 94 -19.69 17.30 -1.08
CA GLN A 94 -19.73 18.23 -2.20
C GLN A 94 -18.31 18.65 -2.56
N PHE A 95 -18.02 18.75 -3.85
CA PHE A 95 -16.70 19.13 -4.34
C PHE A 95 -16.84 20.34 -5.24
N ASP A 96 -15.95 21.32 -5.06
CA ASP A 96 -15.83 22.44 -5.99
C ASP A 96 -15.46 21.93 -7.39
N SER A 97 -16.04 22.57 -8.40
CA SER A 97 -15.70 22.41 -9.81
C SER A 97 -14.26 22.80 -10.15
N HIS A 98 -13.68 23.77 -9.43
CA HIS A 98 -12.33 24.30 -9.65
C HIS A 98 -11.24 23.57 -8.85
N LEU A 99 -11.60 22.47 -8.19
CA LEU A 99 -10.67 21.71 -7.38
C LEU A 99 -9.55 21.10 -8.22
N ASP A 100 -8.31 21.36 -7.82
CA ASP A 100 -7.14 20.80 -8.48
C ASP A 100 -7.14 19.27 -8.35
N ARG A 101 -7.07 18.58 -9.50
CA ARG A 101 -6.99 17.12 -9.62
C ARG A 101 -5.75 16.52 -8.97
N ASN A 102 -4.72 17.34 -8.73
CA ASN A 102 -3.50 16.97 -8.03
C ASN A 102 -3.56 17.28 -6.52
N THR A 103 -4.76 17.30 -5.95
CA THR A 103 -4.97 17.31 -4.49
C THR A 103 -5.66 16.02 -4.03
N PRO A 104 -5.56 15.66 -2.73
CA PRO A 104 -6.30 14.53 -2.18
C PRO A 104 -7.81 14.66 -2.42
N MET A 105 -8.36 15.87 -2.24
CA MET A 105 -9.77 16.15 -2.49
C MET A 105 -10.11 16.04 -3.99
N GLY A 106 -9.23 16.49 -4.89
CA GLY A 106 -9.41 16.34 -6.34
C GLY A 106 -9.48 14.89 -6.80
N LEU A 107 -8.70 14.02 -6.17
CA LEU A 107 -8.77 12.57 -6.40
C LEU A 107 -10.04 11.93 -5.82
N LEU A 108 -10.47 12.32 -4.62
CA LEU A 108 -11.74 11.87 -4.05
C LEU A 108 -12.92 12.28 -4.94
N ARG A 109 -12.89 13.51 -5.48
CA ARG A 109 -13.83 13.97 -6.51
C ARG A 109 -13.76 13.07 -7.75
N GLY A 110 -12.55 12.78 -8.23
CA GLY A 110 -12.33 11.89 -9.37
C GLY A 110 -12.95 10.51 -9.16
N ILE A 111 -12.82 9.93 -7.97
CA ILE A 111 -13.42 8.64 -7.59
C ILE A 111 -14.95 8.73 -7.57
N LYS A 112 -15.52 9.79 -6.97
CA LYS A 112 -16.97 10.03 -6.95
C LYS A 112 -17.57 10.02 -8.37
N TYR A 113 -16.86 10.59 -9.33
CA TYR A 113 -17.31 10.67 -10.73
C TYR A 113 -16.74 9.58 -11.65
N GLY A 114 -16.06 8.56 -11.10
CA GLY A 114 -15.58 7.40 -11.87
C GLY A 114 -14.39 7.66 -12.79
N THR A 115 -13.65 8.75 -12.58
CA THR A 115 -12.44 9.10 -13.36
C THR A 115 -11.13 8.68 -12.71
N GLU A 116 -11.17 8.36 -11.41
CA GLU A 116 -10.04 7.89 -10.62
C GLU A 116 -10.47 6.67 -9.78
N SER A 117 -9.51 5.98 -9.16
CA SER A 117 -9.80 4.83 -8.28
C SER A 117 -9.20 5.01 -6.90
N TYR A 118 -9.80 4.34 -5.89
CA TYR A 118 -9.26 4.31 -4.52
C TYR A 118 -7.80 3.83 -4.48
N HIS A 119 -7.43 2.89 -5.36
CA HIS A 119 -6.06 2.41 -5.48
C HIS A 119 -5.09 3.50 -5.94
N VAL A 120 -5.50 4.35 -6.90
CA VAL A 120 -4.69 5.47 -7.36
C VAL A 120 -4.51 6.50 -6.25
N LEU A 121 -5.57 6.81 -5.51
CA LEU A 121 -5.51 7.70 -4.35
C LEU A 121 -4.56 7.17 -3.29
N PHE A 122 -4.74 5.92 -2.85
CA PHE A 122 -3.89 5.29 -1.83
C PHE A 122 -2.42 5.26 -2.28
N LYS A 123 -2.15 4.82 -3.52
CA LYS A 123 -0.78 4.79 -4.06
C LYS A 123 -0.14 6.18 -4.10
N ARG A 124 -0.89 7.22 -4.50
CA ARG A 124 -0.36 8.59 -4.52
C ARG A 124 -0.06 9.07 -3.10
N LEU A 125 -0.95 8.83 -2.14
CA LEU A 125 -0.75 9.16 -0.73
C LEU A 125 0.51 8.48 -0.16
N CYS A 126 0.69 7.18 -0.38
CA CYS A 126 1.90 6.48 0.07
C CYS A 126 3.19 6.97 -0.59
N ARG A 127 3.16 7.46 -1.84
CA ARG A 127 4.35 8.03 -2.50
C ARG A 127 4.84 9.31 -1.82
N TRP A 128 3.91 10.15 -1.39
CA TRP A 128 4.26 11.39 -0.69
C TRP A 128 4.89 11.15 0.69
N ASP A 129 4.50 10.07 1.38
CA ASP A 129 5.16 9.64 2.62
C ASP A 129 6.63 9.23 2.40
N ASN A 130 6.92 8.49 1.32
CA ASN A 130 8.28 8.08 0.99
C ASN A 130 9.20 9.26 0.63
N ILE A 131 8.66 10.29 -0.03
CA ILE A 131 9.44 11.49 -0.40
C ILE A 131 9.84 12.27 0.86
N GLN A 132 8.92 12.44 1.83
CA GLN A 132 9.22 13.15 3.08
C GLN A 132 10.27 12.44 3.94
N HIS A 133 10.33 11.11 3.88
CA HIS A 133 11.33 10.34 4.63
C HIS A 133 12.76 10.47 4.08
N GLN A 134 12.92 10.92 2.83
CA GLN A 134 14.23 11.00 2.19
C GLN A 134 14.92 12.37 2.32
N ASP A 135 14.20 13.41 2.76
CA ASP A 135 14.76 14.75 3.01
C ASP A 135 15.28 14.95 4.45
N LEU A 136 15.14 13.95 5.33
CA LEU A 136 15.58 14.02 6.74
C LEU A 136 16.59 12.92 7.16
N SER A 137 17.27 12.29 6.20
CA SER A 137 18.43 11.40 6.45
C SER A 137 19.68 11.91 5.75
#